data_AF-A0A377DBL0-F1
#
_entry.id   AF-A0A377DBL0-F1
#
_cell.length_a   1.000
_cell.length_b   1.000
_cell.length_c   1.000
_cell.angle_alpha   90.00
_cell.angle_beta   90.00
_cell.angle_gamma   90.00
#
_symmetry.space_group_name_H-M   'P 1'
#
loop_
_entity.id
_entity.type
_entity.pdbx_description
1 polymer ?
#
loop_
_entity_poly.entity_id
_entity_poly.type
_entity_poly.pdbx_seq_one_letter_code
_entity_poly.pdbx_strand_id
1 'polypeptide(L)'
;MMDAGSVGNVVHYEPSNVLILTGRASTINKLIEVIKRVDVIGTEKQQIIHLEYASAEDLAEILNQLISESHGKSQMPALLSAKIVADKRTNSLIISGPEKARQRITSLLKSLDVEESEEGNTRVYYLKYAKATNLVEVLTGVSEKLKDEKGNARKPSSSGAMDNVAITADEQTNSLVITADQSVQEKLATVIARLDIRRAQVLVEAIIVEVQDGNGLNLGVQWANKNVGAQQFTNTGLPIFNAAQGVADYKKKWWDHQRESCWDMFTPTMAWPQASSMATGEYCLPRWPVTIKMTSSPPKHRNAG
;
A
#
# COMPACT_ATOMS: atom_id res chain seq x y z
N MET A 1 -65.66 69.60 8.35
CA MET A 1 -66.39 68.36 8.71
C MET A 1 -65.78 67.24 7.87
N MET A 2 -64.91 66.42 8.47
CA MET A 2 -64.21 65.36 7.74
C MET A 2 -65.19 64.21 7.48
N ASP A 3 -65.35 63.85 6.21
CA ASP A 3 -66.35 62.90 5.73
C ASP A 3 -65.93 61.45 6.08
N ALA A 4 -66.43 60.94 7.21
CA ALA A 4 -66.09 59.62 7.75
C ALA A 4 -66.68 58.44 6.94
N GLY A 5 -67.49 58.71 5.90
CA GLY A 5 -68.06 57.68 5.01
C GLY A 5 -67.13 57.20 3.89
N SER A 6 -65.91 57.71 3.84
CA SER A 6 -64.91 57.41 2.80
C SER A 6 -63.82 56.43 3.25
N VAL A 7 -64.05 55.66 4.32
CA VAL A 7 -63.06 54.72 4.84
C VAL A 7 -63.50 53.30 4.46
N GLY A 8 -62.72 52.64 3.60
CA GLY A 8 -62.87 51.20 3.38
C GLY A 8 -62.32 50.45 4.58
N ASN A 9 -63.05 49.45 5.08
CA ASN A 9 -62.59 48.59 6.17
C ASN A 9 -61.87 47.35 5.61
N VAL A 10 -60.75 46.99 6.23
CA VAL A 10 -59.95 45.82 5.89
C VAL A 10 -59.81 44.97 7.13
N VAL A 11 -60.33 43.74 7.08
CA VAL A 11 -60.20 42.76 8.16
C VAL A 11 -59.36 41.60 7.62
N HIS A 12 -58.30 41.24 8.32
CA HIS A 12 -57.50 40.06 7.99
C HIS A 12 -57.90 38.91 8.92
N TYR A 13 -57.87 37.70 8.39
CA TYR A 13 -58.06 36.46 9.14
C TYR A 13 -56.79 35.62 8.97
N GLU A 14 -55.93 35.66 9.99
CA GLU A 14 -54.61 35.02 10.00
C GLU A 14 -54.63 33.51 9.68
N PRO A 15 -55.47 32.66 10.29
CA PRO A 15 -55.35 31.21 10.11
C PRO A 15 -55.56 30.71 8.68
N SER A 16 -56.29 31.47 7.85
CA SER A 16 -56.51 31.11 6.44
C SER A 16 -55.83 32.07 5.46
N ASN A 17 -55.02 33.03 5.94
CA ASN A 17 -54.43 34.09 5.11
C ASN A 17 -55.47 34.78 4.20
N VAL A 18 -56.69 34.98 4.69
CA VAL A 18 -57.78 35.64 3.95
C VAL A 18 -57.91 37.08 4.41
N LEU A 19 -58.12 37.99 3.46
CA LEU A 19 -58.30 39.41 3.72
C LEU A 19 -59.67 39.83 3.20
N ILE A 20 -60.57 40.17 4.12
CA ILE A 20 -61.96 40.58 3.86
C ILE A 20 -61.98 42.09 3.67
N LEU A 21 -62.44 42.53 2.50
CA LEU A 21 -62.52 43.93 2.10
C LEU A 21 -63.97 44.39 2.08
N THR A 22 -64.28 45.46 2.83
CA THR A 22 -65.63 46.04 2.85
C THR A 22 -65.55 47.55 2.59
N GLY A 23 -66.26 48.05 1.57
CA GLY A 23 -66.24 49.47 1.23
C GLY A 23 -66.90 49.79 -0.11
N ARG A 24 -66.67 51.00 -0.62
CA ARG A 24 -67.16 51.43 -1.95
C ARG A 24 -66.37 50.73 -3.06
N ALA A 25 -67.05 50.41 -4.15
CA ALA A 25 -66.47 49.70 -5.30
C ALA A 25 -65.19 50.38 -5.85
N SER A 26 -65.15 51.71 -5.90
CA SER A 26 -63.97 52.47 -6.38
C SER A 26 -62.74 52.30 -5.49
N THR A 27 -62.92 52.20 -4.17
CA THR A 27 -61.84 51.96 -3.21
C THR A 27 -61.41 50.49 -3.24
N ILE A 28 -62.37 49.56 -3.32
CA ILE A 28 -62.09 48.12 -3.40
C ILE A 28 -61.28 47.80 -4.67
N ASN A 29 -61.63 48.36 -5.83
CA ASN A 29 -60.89 48.13 -7.07
C ASN A 29 -59.42 48.58 -6.96
N LYS A 30 -59.17 49.73 -6.31
CA LYS A 30 -57.80 50.21 -6.02
C LYS A 30 -57.07 49.29 -5.04
N LEU A 31 -57.75 48.82 -4.00
CA LEU A 31 -57.17 47.90 -3.02
C LEU A 31 -56.81 46.54 -3.66
N ILE A 32 -57.68 46.00 -4.52
CA ILE A 32 -57.42 44.78 -5.27
C ILE A 32 -56.20 44.94 -6.18
N GLU A 33 -56.04 46.10 -6.85
CA GLU A 33 -54.87 46.38 -7.68
C GLU A 33 -53.57 46.39 -6.86
N VAL A 34 -53.58 47.06 -5.71
CA VAL A 34 -52.43 47.08 -4.79
C VAL A 34 -52.10 45.66 -4.29
N ILE A 35 -53.11 44.90 -3.86
CA ILE A 35 -52.93 43.52 -3.36
C ILE A 35 -52.34 42.63 -4.46
N LYS A 36 -52.89 42.67 -5.69
CA LYS A 36 -52.34 41.91 -6.83
C LYS A 36 -50.88 42.26 -7.12
N ARG A 37 -50.50 43.53 -6.96
CA ARG A 37 -49.11 43.96 -7.18
C ARG A 37 -48.17 43.48 -6.06
N VAL A 38 -48.64 43.44 -4.82
CA VAL A 38 -47.84 42.99 -3.66
C VAL A 38 -47.71 41.47 -3.62
N ASP A 39 -48.77 40.72 -3.96
CA ASP A 39 -48.78 39.25 -3.97
C ASP A 39 -47.73 38.64 -4.92
N VAL A 40 -47.53 39.25 -6.08
CA VAL A 40 -46.52 38.81 -7.07
C VAL A 40 -45.07 38.96 -6.56
N ILE A 41 -44.82 39.88 -5.62
CA ILE A 41 -43.47 40.12 -5.06
C ILE A 41 -43.05 39.01 -4.09
N GLY A 42 -44.03 38.29 -3.50
CA GLY A 42 -43.80 37.20 -2.56
C GLY A 42 -43.92 35.79 -3.15
N THR A 43 -44.10 35.64 -4.47
CA THR A 43 -44.28 34.31 -5.08
C THR A 43 -42.96 33.54 -5.14
N GLU A 44 -42.75 32.64 -4.18
CA GLU A 44 -41.71 31.64 -4.25
C GLU A 44 -42.11 30.53 -5.21
N LYS A 45 -41.39 30.38 -6.33
CA LYS A 45 -41.58 29.26 -7.25
C LYS A 45 -40.38 28.33 -7.20
N GLN A 46 -40.64 27.04 -7.19
CA GLN A 46 -39.61 26.01 -7.30
C GLN A 46 -39.20 25.82 -8.78
N GLN A 47 -37.91 25.72 -9.03
CA GLN A 47 -37.34 25.34 -10.33
C GLN A 47 -36.35 24.19 -10.10
N ILE A 48 -36.44 23.17 -10.95
CA ILE A 48 -35.55 22.01 -10.94
C ILE A 48 -34.63 22.14 -12.16
N ILE A 49 -33.33 22.05 -11.95
CA ILE A 49 -32.30 22.11 -13.00
C ILE A 49 -31.46 20.85 -12.89
N HIS A 50 -31.35 20.09 -13.97
CA HIS A 50 -30.45 18.94 -14.07
C HIS A 50 -29.03 19.41 -14.40
N LEU A 51 -28.02 18.79 -13.79
CA LEU A 51 -26.60 19.09 -14.00
C LEU A 51 -25.95 17.95 -14.79
N GLU A 52 -25.12 18.31 -15.78
CA GLU A 52 -24.51 17.35 -16.70
C GLU A 52 -23.15 16.85 -16.19
N TYR A 53 -22.31 17.74 -15.67
CA TYR A 53 -20.92 17.44 -15.33
C TYR A 53 -20.68 17.51 -13.82
N ALA A 54 -21.08 18.62 -13.19
CA ALA A 54 -20.78 18.86 -11.79
C ALA A 54 -21.73 18.08 -10.84
N SER A 55 -21.22 17.72 -9.66
CA SER A 55 -22.01 17.12 -8.60
C SER A 55 -22.97 18.14 -7.98
N ALA A 56 -24.26 17.77 -7.92
CA ALA A 56 -25.30 18.63 -7.33
C ALA A 56 -25.04 18.98 -5.86
N GLU A 57 -24.42 18.07 -5.10
CA GLU A 57 -24.10 18.29 -3.69
C GLU A 57 -23.05 19.40 -3.52
N ASP A 58 -21.94 19.30 -4.25
CA ASP A 58 -20.82 20.23 -4.17
C ASP A 58 -21.25 21.64 -4.62
N LEU A 59 -22.01 21.72 -5.72
CA LEU A 59 -22.56 22.99 -6.19
C LEU A 59 -23.57 23.58 -5.20
N ALA A 60 -24.42 22.78 -4.57
CA ALA A 60 -25.36 23.29 -3.58
C ALA A 60 -24.64 23.89 -2.37
N GLU A 61 -23.54 23.28 -1.93
CA GLU A 61 -22.72 23.82 -0.84
C GLU A 61 -22.09 25.16 -1.23
N ILE A 62 -21.41 25.21 -2.38
CA ILE A 62 -20.76 26.42 -2.89
C ILE A 62 -21.78 27.55 -3.07
N LEU A 63 -22.93 27.27 -3.69
CA LEU A 63 -23.97 28.27 -3.92
C LEU A 63 -24.63 28.75 -2.62
N ASN A 64 -24.86 27.87 -1.65
CA ASN A 64 -25.38 28.26 -0.34
C ASN A 64 -24.38 29.12 0.44
N GLN A 65 -23.08 28.84 0.33
CA GLN A 65 -22.01 29.68 0.91
C GLN A 65 -22.00 31.07 0.25
N LEU A 66 -22.02 31.16 -1.09
CA LEU A 66 -22.05 32.44 -1.82
C LEU A 66 -23.30 33.29 -1.49
N ILE A 67 -24.46 32.65 -1.32
CA ILE A 67 -25.69 33.36 -0.92
C ILE A 67 -25.56 33.85 0.53
N SER A 68 -24.99 33.03 1.42
CA SER A 68 -24.80 33.42 2.83
C SER A 68 -23.79 34.56 3.00
N GLU A 69 -22.69 34.54 2.23
CA GLU A 69 -21.66 35.59 2.24
C GLU A 69 -22.18 36.91 1.65
N SER A 70 -22.94 36.84 0.55
CA SER A 70 -23.57 38.04 -0.05
C SER A 70 -24.62 38.69 0.85
N HIS A 71 -25.20 37.94 1.82
CA HIS A 71 -26.23 38.41 2.75
C HIS A 71 -25.67 38.80 4.13
N GLY A 72 -24.35 39.04 4.25
CA GLY A 72 -23.69 39.45 5.50
C GLY A 72 -24.49 40.49 6.30
N LYS A 73 -25.15 40.03 7.37
CA LYS A 73 -25.85 40.80 8.42
C LYS A 73 -26.82 41.89 7.96
N SER A 74 -27.28 41.89 6.71
CA SER A 74 -28.29 42.87 6.26
C SER A 74 -29.66 42.24 6.32
N GLN A 75 -30.48 42.77 7.22
CA GLN A 75 -31.81 42.33 7.61
C GLN A 75 -32.83 42.54 6.47
N MET A 76 -32.63 41.89 5.32
CA MET A 76 -33.73 41.63 4.39
C MET A 76 -34.47 40.38 4.85
N PRO A 77 -35.82 40.36 4.84
CA PRO A 77 -36.58 39.18 5.25
C PRO A 77 -36.23 37.98 4.36
N ALA A 78 -36.13 36.81 5.00
CA ALA A 78 -35.81 35.50 4.39
C ALA A 78 -36.69 35.10 3.18
N LEU A 79 -37.77 35.86 2.93
CA LEU A 79 -38.69 35.71 1.80
C LEU A 79 -38.09 36.11 0.44
N LEU A 80 -36.93 36.81 0.43
CA LEU A 80 -36.24 37.23 -0.80
C LEU A 80 -34.96 36.44 -1.07
N SER A 81 -34.52 35.62 -0.12
CA SER A 81 -33.37 34.73 -0.30
C SER A 81 -33.81 33.46 -1.02
N ALA A 82 -33.11 33.11 -2.10
CA ALA A 82 -33.33 31.82 -2.74
C ALA A 82 -32.77 30.70 -1.86
N LYS A 83 -33.56 29.65 -1.66
CA LYS A 83 -33.15 28.42 -0.97
C LYS A 83 -32.74 27.38 -2.01
N ILE A 84 -31.58 26.77 -1.82
CA ILE A 84 -31.00 25.79 -2.73
C ILE A 84 -30.87 24.45 -2.03
N VAL A 85 -31.35 23.39 -2.67
CA VAL A 85 -31.25 22.01 -2.17
C VAL A 85 -30.81 21.09 -3.32
N ALA A 86 -29.85 20.20 -3.04
CA ALA A 86 -29.42 19.18 -3.99
C ALA A 86 -30.27 17.91 -3.90
N ASP A 87 -30.67 17.36 -5.05
CA ASP A 87 -31.10 15.96 -5.17
C ASP A 87 -29.96 15.12 -5.78
N LYS A 88 -29.29 14.36 -4.92
CA LYS A 88 -28.17 13.48 -5.30
C LYS A 88 -28.60 12.37 -6.27
N ARG A 89 -29.85 11.90 -6.19
CA ARG A 89 -30.32 10.75 -6.98
C ARG A 89 -30.49 11.10 -8.46
N THR A 90 -30.90 12.33 -8.74
CA THR A 90 -31.16 12.81 -10.11
C THR A 90 -30.12 13.81 -10.58
N ASN A 91 -29.03 13.98 -9.84
CA ASN A 91 -28.03 15.03 -10.02
C ASN A 91 -28.67 16.38 -10.39
N SER A 92 -29.66 16.81 -9.60
CA SER A 92 -30.46 17.99 -9.91
C SER A 92 -30.45 18.97 -8.76
N LEU A 93 -30.39 20.26 -9.09
CA LEU A 93 -30.49 21.35 -8.14
C LEU A 93 -31.91 21.88 -8.10
N ILE A 94 -32.46 21.95 -6.89
CA ILE A 94 -33.78 22.51 -6.61
C ILE A 94 -33.58 23.91 -6.05
N ILE A 95 -34.12 24.91 -6.75
CA ILE A 95 -34.04 26.32 -6.37
C ILE A 95 -35.45 26.81 -6.05
N SER A 96 -35.67 27.28 -4.81
CA SER A 96 -36.90 27.97 -4.40
C SER A 96 -36.58 29.45 -4.23
N GLY A 97 -37.35 30.34 -4.87
CA GLY A 97 -37.19 31.77 -4.65
C GLY A 97 -37.81 32.64 -5.74
N PRO A 98 -37.61 33.97 -5.66
CA PRO A 98 -38.12 34.91 -6.65
C PRO A 98 -37.40 34.75 -8.00
N GLU A 99 -38.10 35.07 -9.09
CA GLU A 99 -37.62 34.87 -10.46
C GLU A 99 -36.23 35.48 -10.72
N LYS A 100 -35.98 36.70 -10.23
CA LYS A 100 -34.68 37.37 -10.39
C LYS A 100 -33.53 36.60 -9.73
N ALA A 101 -33.76 35.97 -8.59
CA ALA A 101 -32.74 35.17 -7.91
C ALA A 101 -32.47 33.87 -8.68
N ARG A 102 -33.53 33.20 -9.17
CA ARG A 102 -33.39 32.00 -9.99
C ARG A 102 -32.62 32.24 -11.28
N GLN A 103 -32.86 33.36 -11.97
CA GLN A 103 -32.12 33.72 -13.18
C GLN A 103 -30.63 33.95 -12.91
N ARG A 104 -30.28 34.60 -11.79
CA ARG A 104 -28.88 34.79 -11.37
C ARG A 104 -28.21 33.46 -11.10
N ILE A 105 -28.84 32.58 -10.31
CA ILE A 105 -28.31 31.25 -10.01
C ILE A 105 -28.19 30.42 -11.28
N THR A 106 -29.17 30.47 -12.18
CA THR A 106 -29.11 29.77 -13.47
C THR A 106 -27.95 30.25 -14.34
N SER A 107 -27.63 31.55 -14.29
CA SER A 107 -26.49 32.10 -15.02
C SER A 107 -25.16 31.65 -14.42
N LEU A 108 -25.07 31.57 -13.09
CA LEU A 108 -23.89 31.04 -12.40
C LEU A 108 -23.71 29.54 -12.66
N LEU A 109 -24.80 28.77 -12.65
CA LEU A 109 -24.78 27.34 -12.93
C LEU A 109 -24.19 27.04 -14.30
N LYS A 110 -24.57 27.80 -15.33
CA LYS A 110 -23.98 27.64 -16.68
C LYS A 110 -22.48 27.86 -16.73
N SER A 111 -21.93 28.67 -15.83
CA SER A 111 -20.49 28.92 -15.74
C SER A 111 -19.75 27.89 -14.89
N LEU A 112 -20.46 27.14 -14.04
CA LEU A 112 -19.90 26.17 -13.10
C LEU A 112 -20.09 24.71 -13.55
N ASP A 113 -21.17 24.42 -14.27
CA ASP A 113 -21.44 23.11 -14.87
C ASP A 113 -20.74 23.00 -16.24
N VAL A 114 -19.41 23.07 -16.18
CA VAL A 114 -18.52 22.88 -17.33
C VAL A 114 -17.84 21.53 -17.21
N GLU A 115 -17.52 20.91 -18.36
CA GLU A 115 -16.70 19.71 -18.39
C GLU A 115 -15.34 19.99 -17.74
N GLU A 116 -15.06 19.31 -16.63
CA GLU A 116 -13.75 19.38 -16.01
C GLU A 116 -12.73 18.73 -16.97
N SER A 117 -11.69 19.47 -17.35
CA SER A 117 -10.66 18.93 -18.23
C SER A 117 -10.04 17.70 -17.58
N GLU A 118 -9.83 16.62 -18.36
CA GLU A 118 -9.28 15.33 -17.89
C GLU A 118 -7.89 15.39 -17.21
N GLU A 119 -7.32 16.57 -16.96
CA GLU A 119 -6.29 16.74 -15.93
C GLU A 119 -6.93 16.58 -14.54
N GLY A 120 -7.49 15.40 -14.31
CA GLY A 120 -8.08 15.03 -13.05
C GLY A 120 -7.04 15.07 -11.94
N ASN A 121 -7.56 15.09 -10.73
CA ASN A 121 -6.81 14.95 -9.49
C ASN A 121 -5.95 13.66 -9.46
N THR A 122 -6.11 12.75 -10.43
CA THR A 122 -5.32 11.52 -10.59
C THR A 122 -4.50 11.52 -11.88
N ARG A 123 -3.18 11.39 -11.79
CA ARG A 123 -2.28 11.18 -12.94
C ARG A 123 -1.53 9.85 -12.83
N VAL A 124 -1.31 9.21 -13.98
CA VAL A 124 -0.54 7.96 -14.09
C VAL A 124 0.82 8.25 -14.72
N TYR A 125 1.89 7.89 -14.02
CA TYR A 125 3.28 8.06 -14.46
C TYR A 125 3.88 6.70 -14.81
N TYR A 126 4.22 6.50 -16.07
CA TYR A 126 4.97 5.32 -16.52
C TYR A 126 6.47 5.53 -16.28
N LEU A 127 7.08 4.68 -15.44
CA LEU A 127 8.48 4.80 -15.06
C LEU A 127 9.39 4.03 -16.01
N LYS A 128 10.55 4.60 -16.34
CA LYS A 128 11.47 4.05 -17.35
C LYS A 128 12.62 3.23 -16.75
N TYR A 129 13.14 3.64 -15.59
CA TYR A 129 14.34 3.07 -14.98
C TYR A 129 14.12 2.65 -13.53
N ALA A 130 13.33 3.43 -12.77
CA ALA A 130 13.00 3.13 -11.39
C ALA A 130 11.84 2.11 -11.28
N LYS A 131 11.84 1.33 -10.20
CA LYS A 131 10.74 0.40 -9.88
C LYS A 131 9.65 1.15 -9.10
N ALA A 132 8.40 1.05 -9.56
CA ALA A 132 7.26 1.75 -8.97
C ALA A 132 7.07 1.45 -7.48
N THR A 133 7.20 0.18 -7.06
CA THR A 133 7.07 -0.25 -5.66
C THR A 133 8.04 0.50 -4.74
N ASN A 134 9.27 0.71 -5.18
CA ASN A 134 10.30 1.39 -4.38
C ASN A 134 10.06 2.90 -4.32
N LEU A 135 9.49 3.49 -5.38
CA LEU A 135 9.17 4.91 -5.39
C LEU A 135 7.98 5.26 -4.50
N VAL A 136 7.00 4.36 -4.33
CA VAL A 136 5.86 4.60 -3.42
C VAL A 136 6.34 4.87 -2.00
N GLU A 137 7.27 4.07 -1.48
CA GLU A 137 7.82 4.25 -0.13
C GLU A 137 8.52 5.60 0.02
N VAL A 138 9.35 5.97 -0.96
CA VAL A 138 10.09 7.24 -0.96
C VAL A 138 9.14 8.43 -1.07
N LEU A 139 8.19 8.38 -1.99
CA LEU A 139 7.26 9.48 -2.26
C LEU A 139 6.21 9.62 -1.16
N THR A 140 5.85 8.55 -0.45
CA THR A 140 5.00 8.63 0.75
C THR A 140 5.69 9.48 1.82
N GLY A 141 6.97 9.20 2.11
CA GLY A 141 7.73 10.01 3.08
C GLY A 141 7.96 11.47 2.63
N VAL A 142 8.05 11.75 1.32
CA VAL A 142 8.11 13.12 0.79
C VAL A 142 6.75 13.81 0.92
N SER A 143 5.66 13.10 0.64
CA SER A 143 4.30 13.64 0.68
C SER A 143 3.88 14.05 2.10
N GLU A 144 4.29 13.31 3.13
CA GLU A 144 4.05 13.68 4.53
C GLU A 144 4.74 15.01 4.88
N LYS A 145 6.01 15.18 4.48
CA LYS A 145 6.75 16.43 4.72
C LYS A 145 6.16 17.63 4.00
N LEU A 146 5.64 17.42 2.78
CA LEU A 146 4.97 18.48 2.02
C LEU A 146 3.65 18.93 2.66
N LYS A 147 2.98 18.07 3.43
CA LYS A 147 1.79 18.44 4.23
C LYS A 147 2.16 19.32 5.42
N ASP A 148 3.28 19.02 6.07
CA ASP A 148 3.75 19.77 7.25
C ASP A 148 4.14 21.23 6.92
N GLU A 149 4.68 21.49 5.73
CA GLU A 149 5.05 22.85 5.30
C GLU A 149 3.85 23.80 5.13
N LYS A 150 2.65 23.27 4.83
CA LYS A 150 1.40 24.07 4.78
C LYS A 150 0.70 24.18 6.15
N GLY A 151 1.18 23.48 7.18
CA GLY A 151 0.43 23.16 8.40
C GLY A 151 0.84 23.87 9.69
N ASN A 152 1.50 25.04 9.67
CA ASN A 152 1.86 25.75 10.92
C ASN A 152 0.78 26.72 11.44
N ALA A 153 -0.51 26.36 11.32
CA ALA A 153 -1.62 27.07 11.93
C ALA A 153 -2.68 26.12 12.53
N ARG A 154 -2.49 25.76 13.81
CA ARG A 154 -3.50 25.39 14.83
C ARG A 154 -4.78 24.63 14.39
N LYS A 155 -4.77 23.30 14.55
CA LYS A 155 -5.69 22.45 15.37
C LYS A 155 -5.83 21.05 14.76
N PRO A 156 -5.88 19.98 15.58
CA PRO A 156 -6.27 18.66 15.09
C PRO A 156 -7.79 18.57 15.09
N SER A 157 -8.42 18.81 13.94
CA SER A 157 -9.82 18.48 13.73
C SER A 157 -9.93 17.61 12.49
N SER A 158 -10.35 16.36 12.73
CA SER A 158 -11.01 15.44 11.79
C SER A 158 -10.46 15.39 10.36
N SER A 159 -9.74 14.29 10.07
CA SER A 159 -9.77 13.57 8.80
C SER A 159 -10.83 14.07 7.79
N GLY A 160 -10.45 15.09 7.01
CA GLY A 160 -11.29 15.72 6.00
C GLY A 160 -10.58 15.65 4.65
N ALA A 161 -10.73 14.49 4.01
CA ALA A 161 -10.83 14.18 2.57
C ALA A 161 -10.24 15.07 1.44
N MET A 162 -9.43 16.12 1.65
CA MET A 162 -8.99 17.02 0.57
C MET A 162 -7.48 17.32 0.49
N ASP A 163 -6.67 16.94 1.49
CA ASP A 163 -5.19 16.95 1.41
C ASP A 163 -4.59 15.52 1.38
N ASN A 164 -5.39 14.55 0.95
CA ASN A 164 -4.96 13.16 0.85
C ASN A 164 -4.26 12.91 -0.47
N VAL A 165 -2.95 13.16 -0.49
CA VAL A 165 -2.04 12.58 -1.49
C VAL A 165 -2.12 11.06 -1.34
N ALA A 166 -2.74 10.38 -2.30
CA ALA A 166 -2.75 8.93 -2.39
C ALA A 166 -1.80 8.49 -3.51
N ILE A 167 -0.84 7.65 -3.17
CA ILE A 167 0.19 7.17 -4.08
C ILE A 167 0.09 5.66 -4.11
N THR A 168 -0.12 5.07 -5.28
CA THR A 168 -0.21 3.62 -5.46
C THR A 168 0.62 3.22 -6.67
N ALA A 169 1.35 2.10 -6.56
CA ALA A 169 2.09 1.53 -7.67
C ALA A 169 1.31 0.37 -8.29
N ASP A 170 1.32 0.31 -9.63
CA ASP A 170 1.02 -0.90 -10.37
C ASP A 170 2.33 -1.59 -10.76
N GLU A 171 2.56 -2.79 -10.22
CA GLU A 171 3.74 -3.59 -10.49
C GLU A 171 3.72 -4.19 -11.91
N GLN A 172 2.53 -4.45 -12.48
CA GLN A 172 2.43 -5.10 -13.79
C GLN A 172 2.89 -4.17 -14.93
N THR A 173 2.48 -2.90 -14.87
CA THR A 173 2.85 -1.89 -15.88
C THR A 173 4.06 -1.04 -15.47
N ASN A 174 4.64 -1.27 -14.30
CA ASN A 174 5.66 -0.42 -13.67
C ASN A 174 5.28 1.08 -13.72
N SER A 175 4.05 1.37 -13.28
CA SER A 175 3.51 2.72 -13.28
C SER A 175 3.11 3.16 -11.87
N LEU A 176 3.08 4.48 -11.68
CA LEU A 176 2.71 5.12 -10.43
C LEU A 176 1.42 5.92 -10.65
N VAL A 177 0.38 5.57 -9.91
CA VAL A 177 -0.89 6.30 -9.88
C VAL A 177 -0.85 7.25 -8.70
N ILE A 178 -0.98 8.54 -8.97
CA ILE A 178 -0.92 9.60 -7.96
C ILE A 178 -2.24 10.35 -7.99
N THR A 179 -2.98 10.33 -6.89
CA THR A 179 -4.15 11.17 -6.68
C THR A 179 -3.79 12.28 -5.69
N ALA A 180 -3.69 13.51 -6.17
CA ALA A 180 -3.34 14.70 -5.39
C ALA A 180 -3.72 15.99 -6.13
N ASP A 181 -3.87 17.08 -5.37
CA ASP A 181 -4.12 18.42 -5.91
C ASP A 181 -3.06 18.83 -6.96
N GLN A 182 -3.45 19.63 -7.95
CA GLN A 182 -2.62 20.05 -9.09
C GLN A 182 -1.28 20.63 -8.63
N SER A 183 -1.31 21.45 -7.59
CA SER A 183 -0.11 22.08 -7.01
C SER A 183 0.89 21.06 -6.47
N VAL A 184 0.41 19.95 -5.90
CA VAL A 184 1.25 18.88 -5.34
C VAL A 184 1.73 17.95 -6.45
N GLN A 185 0.91 17.70 -7.45
CA GLN A 185 1.30 16.89 -8.60
C GLN A 185 2.47 17.48 -9.37
N GLU A 186 2.47 18.79 -9.62
CA GLU A 186 3.59 19.46 -10.30
C GLU A 186 4.91 19.28 -9.54
N LYS A 187 4.86 19.37 -8.20
CA LYS A 187 6.03 19.11 -7.35
C LYS A 187 6.47 17.65 -7.46
N LEU A 188 5.56 16.69 -7.31
CA LEU A 188 5.87 15.26 -7.40
C LEU A 188 6.41 14.88 -8.79
N ALA A 189 5.89 15.47 -9.87
CA ALA A 189 6.38 15.25 -11.22
C ALA A 189 7.88 15.59 -11.35
N THR A 190 8.30 16.73 -10.78
CA THR A 190 9.73 17.11 -10.79
C THR A 190 10.61 16.17 -9.96
N VAL A 191 10.09 15.66 -8.83
CA VAL A 191 10.81 14.69 -7.98
C VAL A 191 10.93 13.35 -8.69
N ILE A 192 9.86 12.85 -9.30
CA ILE A 192 9.84 11.61 -10.08
C ILE A 192 10.84 11.69 -11.23
N ALA A 193 10.86 12.80 -11.97
CA ALA A 193 11.81 13.00 -13.07
C ALA A 193 13.29 12.96 -12.61
N ARG A 194 13.56 13.34 -11.35
CA ARG A 194 14.92 13.26 -10.78
C ARG A 194 15.27 11.89 -10.22
N LEU A 195 14.28 11.12 -9.77
CA LEU A 195 14.47 9.75 -9.25
C LEU A 195 14.52 8.70 -10.37
N ASP A 196 13.78 8.92 -11.45
CA ASP A 196 13.73 8.03 -12.62
C ASP A 196 14.88 8.28 -13.59
N ILE A 197 16.12 8.07 -13.11
CA ILE A 197 17.33 8.18 -13.91
C ILE A 197 17.98 6.81 -14.16
N ARG A 198 18.72 6.70 -15.27
CA ARG A 198 19.49 5.49 -15.56
C ARG A 198 20.64 5.34 -14.58
N ARG A 199 20.70 4.20 -13.88
CA ARG A 199 21.79 3.86 -12.95
C ARG A 199 23.03 3.37 -13.72
N ALA A 200 24.21 3.82 -13.31
CA ALA A 200 25.48 3.32 -13.82
C ALA A 200 25.71 1.88 -13.33
N GLN A 201 26.19 1.02 -14.22
CA GLN A 201 26.57 -0.35 -13.89
C GLN A 201 28.07 -0.40 -13.58
N VAL A 202 28.46 -1.20 -12.59
CA VAL A 202 29.86 -1.38 -12.18
C VAL A 202 30.31 -2.78 -12.58
N LEU A 203 31.38 -2.85 -13.37
CA LEU A 203 32.08 -4.09 -13.69
C LEU A 203 33.17 -4.32 -12.62
N VAL A 204 33.07 -5.41 -11.88
CA VAL A 204 34.06 -5.80 -10.88
C VAL A 204 34.81 -7.03 -11.38
N GLU A 205 36.11 -6.88 -11.65
CA GLU A 205 36.98 -7.97 -12.06
C GLU A 205 37.88 -8.39 -10.89
N ALA A 206 37.92 -9.69 -10.63
CA ALA A 206 38.82 -10.28 -9.64
C ALA A 206 39.62 -11.40 -10.31
N ILE A 207 40.95 -11.31 -10.23
CA ILE A 207 41.85 -12.37 -10.67
C ILE A 207 42.39 -13.04 -9.41
N ILE A 208 42.02 -14.30 -9.21
CA ILE A 208 42.50 -15.12 -8.10
C ILE A 208 43.51 -16.11 -8.68
N VAL A 209 44.78 -15.97 -8.27
CA VAL A 209 45.84 -16.91 -8.67
C VAL A 209 46.30 -17.67 -7.44
N GLU A 210 46.19 -18.99 -7.50
CA GLU A 210 46.70 -19.90 -6.48
C GLU A 210 47.75 -20.82 -7.10
N VAL A 211 48.90 -20.93 -6.44
CA VAL A 211 49.95 -21.89 -6.78
C VAL A 211 50.22 -22.73 -5.54
N GLN A 212 49.96 -24.02 -5.64
CA GLN A 212 50.34 -25.00 -4.62
C GLN A 212 51.42 -25.92 -5.23
N ASP A 213 52.56 -26.01 -4.56
CA ASP A 213 53.65 -26.93 -4.89
C ASP A 213 53.87 -27.89 -3.70
N GLY A 214 54.10 -29.16 -4.01
CA GLY A 214 54.21 -30.22 -3.02
C GLY A 214 54.95 -31.42 -3.59
N ASN A 215 56.24 -31.54 -3.25
CA ASN A 215 57.08 -32.66 -3.65
C ASN A 215 57.38 -33.58 -2.47
N GLY A 216 56.94 -34.83 -2.57
CA GLY A 216 57.24 -35.91 -1.61
C GLY A 216 57.89 -37.09 -2.31
N LEU A 217 59.14 -37.41 -1.95
CA LEU A 217 59.87 -38.59 -2.42
C LEU A 217 60.02 -39.58 -1.26
N ASN A 218 59.40 -40.76 -1.37
CA ASN A 218 59.56 -41.85 -0.41
C ASN A 218 60.29 -43.02 -1.07
N LEU A 219 61.56 -43.22 -0.70
CA LEU A 219 62.40 -44.34 -1.13
C LEU A 219 62.53 -45.37 0.01
N GLY A 220 62.47 -46.65 -0.33
CA GLY A 220 62.62 -47.75 0.62
C GLY A 220 63.19 -49.00 -0.04
N VAL A 221 64.08 -49.70 0.66
CA VAL A 221 64.70 -50.96 0.19
C VAL A 221 64.36 -52.10 1.14
N GLN A 222 63.93 -53.23 0.58
CA GLN A 222 63.56 -54.44 1.32
C GLN A 222 64.29 -55.63 0.71
N TRP A 223 64.81 -56.51 1.58
CA TRP A 223 65.66 -57.62 1.21
C TRP A 223 65.35 -58.81 2.12
N ALA A 224 65.14 -59.97 1.50
CA ALA A 224 64.65 -61.18 2.14
C ALA A 224 65.52 -62.37 1.77
N ASN A 225 65.93 -63.15 2.77
CA ASN A 225 66.69 -64.37 2.55
C ASN A 225 66.09 -65.53 3.37
N LYS A 226 65.87 -66.68 2.72
CA LYS A 226 65.22 -67.87 3.32
C LYS A 226 65.96 -68.43 4.54
N ASN A 227 67.27 -68.20 4.66
CA ASN A 227 68.08 -68.84 5.71
C ASN A 227 68.48 -67.89 6.85
N VAL A 228 68.37 -66.57 6.66
CA VAL A 228 68.85 -65.54 7.61
C VAL A 228 67.74 -64.56 8.04
N GLY A 229 66.54 -64.67 7.46
CA GLY A 229 65.40 -63.81 7.74
C GLY A 229 65.32 -62.60 6.81
N ALA A 230 64.47 -61.64 7.15
CA ALA A 230 64.24 -60.43 6.38
C ALA A 230 64.47 -59.18 7.22
N GLN A 231 65.00 -58.12 6.61
CA GLN A 231 65.21 -56.83 7.25
C GLN A 231 64.62 -55.71 6.37
N GLN A 232 63.93 -54.76 7.01
CA GLN A 232 63.25 -53.64 6.34
C GLN A 232 63.78 -52.31 6.88
N PHE A 233 64.18 -51.42 5.96
CA PHE A 233 64.59 -50.06 6.26
C PHE A 233 63.64 -49.08 5.56
N THR A 234 62.46 -48.87 6.15
CA THR A 234 61.47 -47.90 5.67
C THR A 234 60.77 -47.24 6.85
N ASN A 235 60.41 -45.96 6.74
CA ASN A 235 59.68 -45.23 7.77
C ASN A 235 58.14 -45.34 7.64
N THR A 236 57.62 -46.27 6.84
CA THR A 236 56.17 -46.40 6.54
C THR A 236 55.43 -47.40 7.44
N GLY A 237 56.05 -47.91 8.50
CA GLY A 237 55.38 -48.60 9.62
C GLY A 237 54.66 -49.92 9.33
N LEU A 238 54.61 -50.40 8.08
CA LEU A 238 53.93 -51.64 7.71
C LEU A 238 54.91 -52.68 7.12
N PRO A 239 55.25 -53.75 7.86
CA PRO A 239 56.03 -54.86 7.32
C PRO A 239 55.14 -55.84 6.55
N ILE A 240 55.46 -56.06 5.27
CA ILE A 240 54.72 -56.96 4.36
C ILE A 240 54.96 -58.46 4.70
N PHE A 241 55.91 -58.78 5.59
CA PHE A 241 56.33 -60.15 5.89
C PHE A 241 55.29 -61.03 6.60
N ASN A 242 54.26 -60.47 7.23
CA ASN A 242 53.21 -61.27 7.87
C ASN A 242 52.17 -61.84 6.88
N ALA A 243 52.17 -61.40 5.62
CA ALA A 243 51.29 -61.98 4.59
C ALA A 243 51.68 -63.42 4.20
N ALA A 244 52.93 -63.83 4.38
CA ALA A 244 53.40 -65.18 4.05
C ALA A 244 53.30 -66.18 5.22
N GLN A 245 53.32 -65.71 6.48
CA GLN A 245 53.09 -66.58 7.65
C GLN A 245 51.60 -66.84 7.90
N GLY A 246 50.71 -65.89 7.60
CA GLY A 246 49.26 -66.10 7.73
C GLY A 246 48.69 -67.20 6.83
N VAL A 247 49.30 -67.45 5.66
CA VAL A 247 48.89 -68.53 4.74
C VAL A 247 49.45 -69.89 5.19
N ALA A 248 50.59 -69.92 5.88
CA ALA A 248 51.20 -71.15 6.40
C ALA A 248 50.50 -71.65 7.69
N ASP A 249 50.06 -70.74 8.55
CA ASP A 249 49.31 -71.08 9.78
C ASP A 249 47.88 -71.56 9.49
N TYR A 250 47.22 -71.04 8.46
CA TYR A 250 45.87 -71.48 8.07
C TYR A 250 45.84 -72.94 7.59
N LYS A 251 46.93 -73.41 6.95
CA LYS A 251 46.99 -74.76 6.36
C LYS A 251 47.37 -75.87 7.37
N LYS A 252 47.97 -75.53 8.51
CA LYS A 252 48.44 -76.49 9.53
C LYS A 252 47.44 -76.74 10.66
N LYS A 253 46.49 -75.83 10.86
CA LYS A 253 45.42 -75.93 11.87
C LYS A 253 44.24 -76.83 11.47
N TRP A 254 44.23 -77.32 10.23
CA TRP A 254 43.13 -78.12 9.67
C TRP A 254 43.23 -79.63 9.93
N TRP A 255 44.31 -80.15 10.55
CA TRP A 255 44.54 -81.60 10.61
C TRP A 255 44.90 -82.20 11.97
N ASP A 256 44.91 -81.46 13.09
CA ASP A 256 45.19 -82.09 14.38
C ASP A 256 44.65 -81.30 15.58
N HIS A 257 43.40 -81.58 15.95
CA HIS A 257 43.07 -82.22 17.25
C HIS A 257 41.55 -82.17 17.51
N GLN A 258 40.86 -83.23 17.08
CA GLN A 258 39.72 -83.81 17.81
C GLN A 258 40.28 -84.80 18.85
N ARG A 259 39.71 -84.75 20.06
CA ARG A 259 39.97 -85.54 21.30
C ARG A 259 41.08 -84.98 22.20
N GLU A 260 40.89 -84.66 23.48
CA GLU A 260 39.77 -84.66 24.44
C GLU A 260 40.14 -83.62 25.54
N SER A 261 39.24 -82.73 25.95
CA SER A 261 38.53 -82.87 27.23
C SER A 261 37.17 -82.16 27.16
N CYS A 262 36.14 -82.98 27.41
CA CYS A 262 34.84 -82.70 28.01
C CYS A 262 34.79 -81.34 28.74
N TRP A 263 33.76 -80.51 28.56
CA TRP A 263 32.36 -80.85 28.77
C TRP A 263 31.41 -80.14 27.80
N ASP A 264 30.32 -80.86 27.54
CA ASP A 264 29.09 -80.45 26.85
C ASP A 264 28.64 -79.02 27.17
N MET A 265 28.24 -78.19 26.20
CA MET A 265 26.98 -78.21 25.42
C MET A 265 25.76 -77.69 26.22
N PHE A 266 25.17 -76.61 25.70
CA PHE A 266 23.83 -76.04 26.01
C PHE A 266 23.69 -75.33 27.38
N THR A 267 23.15 -74.11 27.56
CA THR A 267 22.08 -73.36 26.85
C THR A 267 22.01 -71.90 27.33
N PRO A 268 21.21 -71.01 26.71
CA PRO A 268 21.21 -69.54 26.91
C PRO A 268 20.23 -69.08 28.01
N THR A 269 20.42 -67.87 28.57
CA THR A 269 19.39 -66.82 28.86
C THR A 269 19.81 -65.83 29.96
N MET A 270 19.39 -64.56 29.75
CA MET A 270 18.97 -63.52 30.72
C MET A 270 19.85 -63.18 31.94
N ALA A 271 20.19 -61.89 32.11
CA ALA A 271 19.39 -60.95 32.93
C ALA A 271 20.14 -59.62 33.21
N TRP A 272 19.33 -58.55 33.32
CA TRP A 272 19.64 -57.19 33.79
C TRP A 272 20.10 -57.15 35.26
N PRO A 273 20.59 -55.97 35.73
CA PRO A 273 19.76 -55.19 36.65
C PRO A 273 19.77 -53.66 36.41
N GLN A 274 18.86 -53.01 37.15
CA GLN A 274 18.19 -51.71 36.97
C GLN A 274 18.70 -50.62 37.96
N ALA A 275 18.43 -49.34 37.62
CA ALA A 275 18.21 -48.16 38.49
C ALA A 275 19.44 -47.53 39.22
N SER A 276 19.58 -46.21 39.50
CA SER A 276 18.70 -45.01 39.49
C SER A 276 19.50 -43.71 39.77
N SER A 277 19.04 -42.56 39.23
CA SER A 277 18.87 -41.21 39.86
C SER A 277 19.07 -40.10 38.79
N MET A 278 18.02 -39.39 38.35
CA MET A 278 17.49 -38.10 38.83
C MET A 278 18.52 -36.95 38.92
N ALA A 279 18.46 -35.99 37.98
CA ALA A 279 18.04 -34.59 38.23
C ALA A 279 18.52 -33.61 37.13
N THR A 280 17.60 -32.72 36.71
CA THR A 280 17.79 -31.34 36.15
C THR A 280 18.63 -31.18 34.87
N GLY A 281 18.16 -30.65 33.75
CA GLY A 281 17.16 -29.61 33.53
C GLY A 281 17.85 -28.31 33.08
N GLU A 282 18.34 -28.24 31.84
CA GLU A 282 18.81 -26.98 31.24
C GLU A 282 18.58 -26.95 29.72
N TYR A 283 18.11 -25.79 29.26
CA TYR A 283 17.59 -25.49 27.94
C TYR A 283 18.72 -25.35 26.90
N CYS A 284 18.59 -25.99 25.73
CA CYS A 284 19.41 -25.71 24.55
C CYS A 284 18.59 -24.98 23.48
N LEU A 285 18.97 -23.74 23.18
CA LEU A 285 18.55 -23.00 21.97
C LEU A 285 19.30 -23.55 20.74
N PRO A 286 18.66 -23.64 19.55
CA PRO A 286 19.34 -24.10 18.35
C PRO A 286 20.21 -22.99 17.72
N ARG A 287 21.50 -23.27 17.60
CA ARG A 287 22.46 -22.52 16.79
C ARG A 287 22.45 -23.12 15.38
N TRP A 288 22.11 -22.31 14.37
CA TRP A 288 22.10 -22.72 12.97
C TRP A 288 23.52 -23.09 12.50
N PRO A 289 23.76 -24.29 11.95
CA PRO A 289 25.02 -24.59 11.29
C PRO A 289 25.00 -24.03 9.85
N VAL A 290 25.94 -23.13 9.55
CA VAL A 290 26.27 -22.75 8.18
C VAL A 290 27.04 -23.91 7.55
N THR A 291 26.39 -24.66 6.67
CA THR A 291 27.05 -25.70 5.85
C THR A 291 27.59 -25.06 4.58
N ILE A 292 28.92 -24.89 4.50
CA ILE A 292 29.61 -24.57 3.24
C ILE A 292 29.86 -25.90 2.52
N LYS A 293 29.16 -26.12 1.41
CA LYS A 293 29.32 -27.30 0.55
C LYS A 293 30.38 -26.97 -0.51
N MET A 294 31.64 -27.36 -0.28
CA MET A 294 32.66 -27.32 -1.33
C MET A 294 32.51 -28.58 -2.21
N THR A 295 32.10 -28.39 -3.46
CA THR A 295 32.12 -29.44 -4.48
C THR A 295 33.33 -29.22 -5.38
N SER A 296 34.37 -30.03 -5.24
CA SER A 296 35.46 -30.11 -6.22
C SER A 296 35.02 -31.01 -7.39
N SER A 297 35.19 -30.53 -8.62
CA SER A 297 34.93 -31.28 -9.86
C SER A 297 36.27 -31.55 -10.56
N PRO A 298 36.52 -32.76 -11.10
CA PRO A 298 37.81 -33.11 -11.71
C PRO A 298 37.98 -32.55 -13.14
N PRO A 299 39.23 -32.33 -13.61
CA PRO A 299 39.50 -31.63 -14.86
C PRO A 299 39.29 -32.51 -16.10
N LYS A 300 38.65 -31.92 -17.14
CA LYS A 300 38.56 -32.50 -18.49
C LYS A 300 39.85 -32.24 -19.28
N HIS A 301 40.47 -33.30 -19.77
CA HIS A 301 41.55 -33.23 -20.76
C HIS A 301 41.04 -32.62 -22.09
N ARG A 302 41.72 -31.59 -22.60
CA ARG A 302 41.60 -31.11 -23.98
C ARG A 302 42.53 -31.96 -24.86
N ASN A 303 41.97 -32.65 -25.84
CA ASN A 303 42.72 -33.18 -26.98
C ASN A 303 42.96 -32.03 -27.97
N ALA A 304 44.22 -31.86 -28.35
CA ALA A 304 44.61 -31.12 -29.54
C ALA A 304 44.36 -31.99 -30.78
N GLY A 305 43.76 -31.38 -31.80
CA GLY A 305 43.55 -31.87 -33.14
C GLY A 305 43.30 -30.68 -34.04
#